data_AF-A0A349SUI2-F1
#
_entry.id   AF-A0A349SUI2-F1
#
_cell.length_a   1.000
_cell.length_b   1.000
_cell.length_c   1.000
_cell.angle_alpha   90.00
_cell.angle_beta   90.00
_cell.angle_gamma   90.00
#
_symmetry.space_group_name_H-M   'P 1'
#
loop_
_entity.id
_entity.type
_entity.pdbx_description
1 polymer ?
#
loop_
_entity_poly.entity_id
_entity_poly.type
_entity_poly.pdbx_seq_one_letter_code
_entity_poly.pdbx_strand_id
1 'polypeptide(L)'
;MIHKHKPEVLVTGAGGSLAQYVINELKKDYHVVLVDFRRRVQLDEGMSSYRVEYNKRGFEDIFRKHKLEAVIHLGRMGLYESTHRNRYNHNVLGTQRLL
;
A
#
# COMPACT_ATOMS: atom_id res chain seq x y z
N MET A 1 0.81 19.13 -26.32
CA MET A 1 -0.07 18.75 -25.20
C MET A 1 0.82 18.14 -24.11
N ILE A 2 0.99 18.82 -22.98
CA ILE A 2 1.76 18.29 -21.85
C ILE A 2 0.92 17.15 -21.27
N HIS A 3 1.37 15.90 -21.41
CA HIS A 3 0.76 14.78 -20.71
C HIS A 3 0.98 15.05 -19.21
N LYS A 4 -0.05 15.54 -18.53
CA LYS A 4 -0.01 15.78 -17.09
C LYS A 4 0.18 14.40 -16.46
N HIS A 5 1.34 14.17 -15.86
CA HIS A 5 1.64 12.93 -15.15
C HIS A 5 0.51 12.67 -14.14
N LYS A 6 -0.09 11.47 -14.16
CA LYS A 6 -1.12 11.12 -13.18
C LYS A 6 -0.50 11.17 -11.77
N PRO A 7 -1.16 11.78 -10.78
CA PRO A 7 -0.64 11.80 -9.42
C PRO A 7 -0.41 10.38 -8.89
N GLU A 8 0.67 10.16 -8.14
CA GLU A 8 1.01 8.85 -7.57
C GLU A 8 0.38 8.66 -6.19
N VAL A 9 -0.38 7.57 -6.02
CA VAL A 9 -1.05 7.22 -4.76
C VAL A 9 -0.62 5.85 -4.29
N LEU A 10 -0.15 5.75 -3.06
CA LEU A 10 0.18 4.48 -2.41
C LEU A 10 -1.06 3.89 -1.74
N VAL A 11 -1.40 2.63 -2.04
CA VAL A 11 -2.44 1.87 -1.34
C VAL A 11 -1.80 0.68 -0.61
N THR A 12 -1.94 0.65 0.72
CA THR A 12 -1.48 -0.49 1.53
C THR A 12 -2.62 -1.49 1.79
N GLY A 13 -2.30 -2.74 2.09
CA GLY A 13 -3.31 -3.80 2.23
C GLY A 13 -3.96 -4.13 0.89
N ALA A 14 -3.23 -3.94 -0.21
CA ALA A 14 -3.75 -4.01 -1.57
C ALA A 14 -4.43 -5.35 -1.90
N GLY A 15 -4.11 -6.44 -1.19
CA GLY A 15 -4.73 -7.74 -1.41
C GLY A 15 -6.11 -7.91 -0.78
N GLY A 16 -6.59 -6.94 0.02
CA GLY A 16 -7.91 -6.96 0.66
C GLY A 16 -9.04 -6.54 -0.27
N SER A 17 -10.27 -7.02 0.01
CA SER A 17 -11.45 -6.72 -0.82
C SER A 17 -11.73 -5.23 -0.94
N LEU A 18 -11.75 -4.50 0.18
CA LEU A 18 -11.93 -3.04 0.17
C LEU A 18 -10.82 -2.33 -0.62
N ALA A 19 -9.58 -2.77 -0.46
CA ALA A 19 -8.47 -2.18 -1.19
C ALA A 19 -8.62 -2.39 -2.69
N GLN A 20 -9.05 -3.57 -3.15
CA GLN A 20 -9.32 -3.83 -4.57
C GLN A 20 -10.42 -2.91 -5.14
N TYR A 21 -11.50 -2.65 -4.39
CA TYR A 21 -12.50 -1.67 -4.81
C TYR A 21 -11.91 -0.27 -4.93
N VAL A 22 -11.13 0.18 -3.93
CA VAL A 22 -10.48 1.50 -3.94
C VAL A 22 -9.47 1.63 -5.10
N ILE A 23 -8.67 0.60 -5.35
CA ILE A 23 -7.69 0.56 -6.45
C ILE A 23 -8.39 0.68 -7.81
N ASN A 24 -9.51 -0.02 -8.01
CA ASN A 24 -10.27 0.04 -9.26
C ASN A 24 -10.88 1.42 -9.53
N GLU A 25 -11.25 2.16 -8.48
CA GLU A 25 -11.70 3.55 -8.63
C GLU A 25 -10.52 4.49 -8.91
N LEU A 26 -9.42 4.37 -8.16
CA LEU A 26 -8.27 5.28 -8.30
C LEU A 26 -7.52 5.11 -9.61
N LYS A 27 -7.39 3.89 -10.16
CA LYS A 27 -6.59 3.67 -11.38
C LYS A 27 -7.08 4.43 -12.61
N LYS A 28 -8.34 4.90 -12.58
CA LYS A 28 -8.94 5.75 -13.62
C LYS A 28 -8.17 7.06 -13.78
N ASP A 29 -7.77 7.67 -12.66
CA ASP A 29 -7.22 9.03 -12.61
C ASP A 29 -5.79 9.12 -12.04
N TYR A 30 -5.34 8.07 -11.33
CA TYR A 30 -4.08 8.05 -10.59
C TYR A 30 -3.14 6.94 -11.04
N HIS A 31 -1.83 7.14 -10.84
CA HIS A 31 -0.86 6.04 -10.88
C HIS A 31 -0.82 5.39 -9.50
N VAL A 32 -1.21 4.12 -9.42
CA VAL A 32 -1.41 3.45 -8.12
C VAL A 32 -0.20 2.57 -7.79
N VAL A 33 0.43 2.86 -6.66
CA VAL A 33 1.51 2.06 -6.08
C VAL A 33 0.92 1.16 -5.00
N LEU A 34 1.25 -0.12 -5.02
CA LEU A 34 0.54 -1.12 -4.24
C LEU A 34 1.45 -1.85 -3.29
N VAL A 35 1.01 -1.92 -2.04
CA VAL A 35 1.72 -2.62 -0.99
C VAL A 35 0.78 -3.56 -0.28
N ASP A 36 1.23 -4.80 -0.09
CA ASP A 36 0.58 -5.74 0.81
C ASP A 36 1.65 -6.55 1.54
N PHE A 37 1.38 -6.89 2.79
CA PHE A 37 2.33 -7.58 3.66
C PHE A 37 2.23 -9.11 3.53
N ARG A 38 1.13 -9.64 2.98
CA ARG A 38 0.88 -11.08 2.86
C ARG A 38 1.34 -11.61 1.52
N ARG A 39 1.09 -10.85 0.46
CA ARG A 39 1.32 -11.32 -0.91
C ARG A 39 1.63 -10.16 -1.85
N ARG A 40 2.34 -10.45 -2.93
CA ARG A 40 2.41 -9.51 -4.05
C ARG A 40 1.06 -9.57 -4.78
N VAL A 41 0.43 -8.42 -4.98
CA VAL A 41 -0.84 -8.34 -5.73
C VAL A 41 -0.50 -8.29 -7.23
N GLN A 42 -1.08 -9.22 -8.00
CA GLN A 42 -0.93 -9.27 -9.46
C GLN A 42 -1.92 -8.29 -10.10
N LEU A 43 -1.45 -7.39 -10.95
CA LEU A 43 -2.29 -6.39 -11.60
C LEU A 43 -1.82 -6.06 -13.02
N ASP A 44 -2.72 -5.36 -13.72
CA ASP A 44 -2.62 -4.86 -15.10
C ASP A 44 -1.28 -4.15 -15.39
N GLU A 45 -0.89 -4.10 -16.66
CA GLU A 45 0.34 -3.44 -17.11
C GLU A 45 0.43 -1.98 -16.60
N GLY A 46 1.60 -1.63 -16.05
CA GLY A 46 1.92 -0.27 -15.61
C GLY A 46 1.81 0.01 -14.11
N MET A 47 1.39 -0.94 -13.26
CA MET A 47 1.35 -0.75 -11.80
C MET A 47 2.56 -1.32 -11.07
N SER A 48 3.05 -0.60 -10.07
CA SER A 48 4.10 -1.09 -9.16
C SER A 48 3.49 -1.80 -7.96
N SER A 49 3.85 -3.07 -7.77
CA SER A 49 3.35 -3.92 -6.67
C SER A 49 4.48 -4.51 -5.85
N TYR A 50 4.42 -4.30 -4.54
CA TYR A 50 5.43 -4.68 -3.57
C TYR A 50 4.84 -5.55 -2.47
N ARG A 51 5.56 -6.63 -2.13
CA ARG A 51 5.36 -7.33 -0.87
C ARG A 51 6.31 -6.73 0.16
N VAL A 52 5.78 -5.98 1.12
CA VAL A 52 6.58 -5.33 2.17
C VAL A 52 6.19 -5.87 3.52
N GLU A 53 7.14 -6.50 4.20
CA GLU A 53 7.02 -6.74 5.63
C GLU A 53 7.16 -5.42 6.38
N TYR A 54 6.49 -5.27 7.53
CA TYR A 54 6.49 -4.04 8.34
C TYR A 54 7.87 -3.68 8.98
N ASN A 55 8.96 -4.29 8.50
CA ASN A 55 10.31 -3.86 8.81
C ASN A 55 10.61 -2.52 8.09
N LYS A 56 11.33 -1.63 8.76
CA LYS A 56 11.40 -0.19 8.40
C LYS A 56 11.91 0.10 6.99
N ARG A 57 12.81 -0.73 6.44
CA ARG A 57 13.47 -0.42 5.17
C ARG A 57 12.54 -0.52 3.96
N GLY A 58 11.54 -1.40 3.99
CA GLY A 58 10.71 -1.66 2.82
C GLY A 58 9.85 -0.45 2.41
N PHE A 59 9.27 0.25 3.38
CA PHE A 59 8.53 1.49 3.10
C PHE A 59 9.46 2.64 2.72
N GLU A 60 10.58 2.83 3.42
CA GLU A 60 11.57 3.87 3.09
C GLU A 60 12.02 3.79 1.62
N ASP A 61 12.27 2.58 1.11
CA ASP A 61 12.65 2.38 -0.29
C ASP A 61 11.53 2.74 -1.27
N ILE A 62 10.26 2.52 -0.90
CA ILE A 62 9.10 2.90 -1.72
C ILE A 62 8.97 4.42 -1.77
N PHE A 63 9.01 5.11 -0.63
CA PHE A 63 8.96 6.57 -0.59
C PHE A 63 10.15 7.23 -1.31
N ARG A 64 11.32 6.56 -1.35
CA ARG A 64 12.47 7.05 -2.12
C ARG A 64 12.30 6.86 -3.63
N LYS A 65 11.65 5.77 -4.06
CA LYS A 65 11.47 5.42 -5.49
C LYS A 65 10.30 6.17 -6.14
N HIS A 66 9.31 6.57 -5.35
CA HIS A 66 8.04 7.14 -5.83
C HIS A 66 7.85 8.57 -5.37
N LYS A 67 7.22 9.41 -6.21
CA LYS A 67 6.81 10.76 -5.84
C LYS A 67 5.35 10.71 -5.39
N LEU A 68 5.12 10.07 -4.25
CA LEU A 68 3.79 9.87 -3.70
C LEU A 68 3.16 11.21 -3.29
N GLU A 69 1.97 11.50 -3.82
CA GLU A 69 1.16 12.66 -3.44
C GLU A 69 0.16 12.32 -2.33
N ALA A 70 -0.22 11.04 -2.21
CA ALA A 70 -1.10 10.57 -1.16
C ALA A 70 -0.83 9.11 -0.77
N VAL A 71 -1.25 8.77 0.45
CA VAL A 71 -1.22 7.41 0.99
C VAL A 71 -2.61 7.04 1.49
N ILE A 72 -3.10 5.89 1.04
CA ILE A 72 -4.34 5.27 1.51
C ILE A 72 -3.97 4.01 2.28
N HIS A 73 -4.09 4.09 3.61
CA HIS A 73 -3.68 3.02 4.50
C HIS A 73 -4.83 2.08 4.85
N LEU A 74 -4.94 0.94 4.17
CA LEU A 74 -5.97 -0.09 4.43
C LEU A 74 -5.38 -1.39 5.01
N GLY A 75 -4.05 -1.49 5.10
CA GLY A 75 -3.36 -2.67 5.62
C GLY A 75 -3.47 -2.82 7.13
N ARG A 76 -4.25 -3.80 7.59
CA ARG A 76 -4.37 -4.18 9.01
C ARG A 76 -4.33 -5.70 9.21
N MET A 77 -3.93 -6.12 10.40
CA MET A 77 -4.18 -7.47 10.90
C MET A 77 -5.44 -7.50 11.76
N GLY A 78 -6.39 -8.33 11.35
CA GLY A 78 -7.64 -8.62 12.04
C GLY A 78 -7.45 -9.56 13.23
N LEU A 79 -8.53 -9.72 14.00
CA LEU A 79 -8.56 -10.42 15.29
C LEU A 79 -8.08 -11.88 15.20
N TYR A 80 -8.44 -12.58 14.13
CA TYR A 80 -8.18 -14.02 13.94
C TYR A 80 -6.89 -14.31 13.16
N GLU A 81 -6.15 -13.28 12.76
CA GLU A 81 -5.01 -13.43 11.83
C GLU A 81 -3.66 -13.46 12.56
N SER A 82 -3.62 -13.05 13.84
CA SER A 82 -2.39 -13.06 14.63
C SER A 82 -2.63 -12.87 16.13
N THR A 83 -1.57 -13.01 16.91
CA THR A 83 -1.55 -12.72 18.35
C THR A 83 -1.82 -11.24 18.64
N HIS A 84 -2.27 -10.93 19.85
CA HIS A 84 -2.48 -9.54 20.29
C HIS A 84 -1.24 -8.66 20.07
N ARG A 85 -0.06 -9.16 20.47
CA ARG A 85 1.22 -8.46 20.29
C ARG A 85 1.51 -8.18 18.82
N ASN A 86 1.31 -9.16 17.95
CA ASN A 86 1.54 -8.98 16.52
C ASN A 86 0.56 -7.97 15.92
N ARG A 87 -0.73 -8.02 16.28
CA ARG A 87 -1.74 -7.04 15.83
C ARG A 87 -1.38 -5.63 16.26
N TYR A 88 -0.96 -5.43 17.51
CA TYR A 88 -0.47 -4.13 17.98
C TYR A 88 0.75 -3.67 17.17
N ASN A 89 1.73 -4.55 16.97
CA ASN A 89 2.93 -4.22 16.21
C ASN A 89 2.63 -3.83 14.75
N HIS A 90 1.63 -4.43 14.10
CA HIS A 90 1.31 -4.11 12.70
C HIS A 90 0.38 -2.91 12.59
N ASN A 91 -0.70 -2.87 13.37
CA ASN A 91 -1.74 -1.86 13.23
C ASN A 91 -1.39 -0.53 13.91
N VAL A 92 -0.52 -0.55 14.92
CA VAL A 92 -0.14 0.66 15.67
C VAL A 92 1.29 1.04 15.32
N LEU A 93 2.26 0.19 15.67
CA LEU A 93 3.67 0.50 15.41
C LEU A 93 4.01 0.53 13.92
N GLY A 94 3.34 -0.29 13.10
CA GLY A 94 3.49 -0.28 11.65
C GLY A 94 2.99 1.02 11.03
N THR A 95 1.80 1.47 11.43
CA THR A 95 1.23 2.76 10.96
C THR A 95 2.07 3.95 11.44
N GLN A 96 2.56 3.95 12.69
CA GLN A 96 3.45 5.00 13.19
C GLN A 96 4.76 5.10 12.38
N ARG A 97 5.23 4.00 11.77
CA ARG A 97 6.43 4.01 10.91
C ARG A 97 6.14 4.44 9.48
N LEU A 98 4.88 4.36 9.05
CA LEU A 98 4.44 4.77 7.73
C LEU A 98 4.28 6.30 7.64
N LEU A 99 3.85 6.91 8.75
CA LEU A 99 3.73 8.36 8.94
C LEU A 99 5.08 8.99 9.28
#